data_AF-A0A6P0Q4M1-F1
#
_entry.id   AF-A0A6P0Q4M1-F1
#
_cell.length_a   1.000
_cell.length_b   1.000
_cell.length_c   1.000
_cell.angle_alpha   90.00
_cell.angle_beta   90.00
_cell.angle_gamma   90.00
#
_symmetry.space_group_name_H-M   'P 1'
#
loop_
_entity.id
_entity.type
_entity.pdbx_description
1 polymer ?
#
loop_
_entity_poly.entity_id
_entity_poly.type
_entity_poly.pdbx_seq_one_letter_code
_entity_poly.pdbx_strand_id
1 'polypeptide(L)'
;TGLFTTYDGASKHLEAGAKRVVISAPTKNPDLVPTLLMGVNHDTYNPGIDSIVSNASCTTNCLAPIAKVINDNFGLAEGLMTTIHAMTATQPTVDGPIDTPRPIRAGILHSTIRLAQPGRNQEE
;
A
#
# COMPACT_ATOMS: atom_id res chain seq x y z
N THR A 1 -5.40 9.62 7.71
CA THR A 1 -6.71 9.91 7.10
C THR A 1 -7.04 8.96 5.95
N GLY A 2 -6.04 8.48 5.19
CA GLY A 2 -6.28 7.66 3.99
C GLY A 2 -6.65 8.48 2.75
N LEU A 3 -6.83 9.80 2.89
CA LEU A 3 -7.22 10.71 1.81
C LEU A 3 -6.02 11.46 1.21
N PHE A 4 -5.02 11.79 2.01
CA PHE A 4 -3.82 12.54 1.60
C PHE A 4 -2.65 11.59 1.31
N THR A 5 -2.80 10.74 0.30
CA THR A 5 -1.77 9.77 -0.12
C THR A 5 -0.97 10.20 -1.35
N THR A 6 -1.34 11.31 -1.98
CA THR A 6 -0.58 11.96 -3.05
C THR A 6 0.46 12.92 -2.48
N TYR A 7 1.48 13.25 -3.28
CA TYR A 7 2.46 14.26 -2.91
C TYR A 7 1.79 15.60 -2.56
N ASP A 8 0.93 16.12 -3.46
CA ASP A 8 0.22 17.39 -3.28
C ASP A 8 -0.74 17.40 -2.09
N GLY A 9 -1.31 16.23 -1.75
CA GLY A 9 -2.16 16.09 -0.58
C GLY A 9 -1.36 16.19 0.71
N ALA A 10 -0.21 15.52 0.75
CA ALA A 10 0.69 15.48 1.88
C ALA A 10 1.48 16.81 2.04
N SER A 11 1.82 17.50 0.95
CA SER A 11 2.58 18.76 0.97
C SER A 11 1.84 19.88 1.70
N LYS A 12 0.50 19.85 1.73
CA LYS A 12 -0.32 20.78 2.52
C LYS A 12 0.05 20.78 4.01
N HIS A 13 0.52 19.66 4.55
CA HIS A 13 1.02 19.62 5.93
C HIS A 13 2.35 20.37 6.08
N LEU A 14 3.21 20.35 5.06
CA LEU A 14 4.45 21.14 5.05
C LEU A 14 4.14 22.64 4.97
N GLU A 15 3.20 23.02 4.10
CA GLU A 15 2.72 24.41 3.99
C GLU A 15 2.10 24.92 5.30
N ALA A 16 1.40 24.03 6.02
CA ALA A 16 0.84 24.32 7.34
C ALA A 16 1.90 24.43 8.46
N GLY A 17 3.19 24.20 8.16
CA GLY A 17 4.31 24.37 9.09
C GLY A 17 4.91 23.08 9.64
N ALA A 18 4.47 21.90 9.19
CA ALA A 18 5.15 20.65 9.53
C ALA A 18 6.52 20.59 8.82
N LYS A 19 7.54 20.07 9.51
CA LYS A 19 8.89 19.94 8.93
C LYS A 19 9.00 18.76 7.96
N ARG A 20 8.25 17.69 8.24
CA ARG A 20 8.29 16.42 7.51
C ARG A 20 6.94 15.72 7.62
N VAL A 21 6.66 14.86 6.64
CA VAL A 21 5.41 14.07 6.58
C VAL A 21 5.73 12.61 6.31
N VAL A 22 5.08 11.72 7.07
CA VAL A 22 5.12 10.28 6.83
C VAL A 22 3.72 9.82 6.45
N ILE A 23 3.58 9.26 5.26
CA ILE A 23 2.33 8.67 4.76
C ILE A 23 2.26 7.22 5.27
N SER A 24 1.22 6.90 6.04
CA SER A 24 0.99 5.57 6.62
C SER A 24 0.30 4.58 5.66
N ALA A 25 0.41 4.83 4.36
CA ALA A 25 -0.22 4.06 3.29
C ALA A 25 0.63 4.17 2.02
N PRO A 26 0.43 3.28 1.03
CA PRO A 26 1.06 3.42 -0.28
C PRO A 26 0.73 4.78 -0.90
N THR A 27 1.75 5.42 -1.47
CA THR A 27 1.56 6.67 -2.21
C THR A 27 1.07 6.39 -3.63
N LYS A 28 0.34 7.35 -4.21
CA LYS A 28 -0.02 7.35 -5.63
C LYS A 28 1.07 7.94 -6.54
N ASN A 29 2.08 8.59 -5.96
CA ASN A 29 3.17 9.24 -6.68
C ASN A 29 4.51 8.63 -6.25
N PRO A 30 4.80 7.36 -6.62
CA PRO A 30 6.00 6.66 -6.18
C PRO A 30 7.30 7.34 -6.63
N ASP A 31 7.26 8.10 -7.73
CA ASP A 31 8.43 8.82 -8.26
C ASP A 31 8.80 10.06 -7.43
N LEU A 32 7.83 10.63 -6.70
CA LEU A 32 8.01 11.87 -5.93
C LEU A 32 8.11 11.61 -4.42
N VAL A 33 7.51 10.51 -3.94
CA VAL A 33 7.49 10.16 -2.53
C VAL A 33 8.22 8.83 -2.35
N PRO A 34 9.45 8.84 -1.83
CA PRO A 34 10.19 7.62 -1.59
C PRO A 34 9.44 6.74 -0.59
N THR A 35 9.36 5.45 -0.92
CA THR A 35 8.76 4.43 -0.05
C THR A 35 9.87 3.74 0.72
N LEU A 36 9.80 3.84 2.04
CA LEU A 36 10.81 3.34 2.95
C LEU A 36 10.22 2.23 3.82
N LEU A 37 10.94 1.11 3.88
CA LEU A 37 10.62 -0.06 4.67
C LEU A 37 11.75 -0.29 5.66
N MET A 38 11.36 -0.33 6.94
CA MET A 38 12.27 -0.53 8.05
C MET A 38 12.96 -1.89 7.94
N GLY A 39 14.30 -1.91 8.07
CA GLY A 39 15.10 -3.13 7.94
C GLY A 39 15.29 -3.64 6.49
N VAL A 40 14.74 -2.96 5.48
CA VAL A 40 14.87 -3.34 4.07
C VAL A 40 15.63 -2.27 3.28
N ASN A 41 15.13 -1.04 3.25
CA ASN A 41 15.72 0.08 2.51
C ASN A 41 15.65 1.42 3.25
N HIS A 42 15.25 1.45 4.52
CA HIS A 42 15.17 2.68 5.32
C HIS A 42 16.47 3.52 5.37
N ASP A 43 17.63 2.89 5.20
CA ASP A 43 18.93 3.58 5.19
C ASP A 43 19.12 4.50 3.97
N THR A 44 18.30 4.36 2.92
CA THR A 44 18.35 5.26 1.75
C THR A 44 17.67 6.60 2.02
N TYR A 45 17.09 6.81 3.20
CA TYR A 45 16.46 8.05 3.58
C TYR A 45 17.47 9.21 3.57
N ASN A 46 17.16 10.26 2.81
CA ASN A 46 17.96 11.47 2.77
C ASN A 46 17.22 12.66 3.41
N PRO A 47 17.60 13.07 4.63
CA PRO A 47 16.96 14.16 5.37
C PRO A 47 16.91 15.51 4.67
N GLY A 48 17.77 15.73 3.66
CA GLY A 48 17.88 16.99 2.92
C GLY A 48 16.93 17.11 1.72
N ILE A 49 16.44 15.99 1.18
CA ILE A 49 15.51 15.96 0.04
C ILE A 49 14.16 15.35 0.42
N ASP A 50 14.14 14.36 1.31
CA ASP A 50 12.97 13.55 1.62
C ASP A 50 12.15 14.21 2.73
N SER A 51 11.41 15.25 2.33
CA SER A 51 10.47 15.97 3.20
C SER A 51 9.17 15.19 3.42
N ILE A 52 8.80 14.33 2.46
CA ILE A 52 7.63 13.47 2.49
C ILE A 52 8.07 12.05 2.16
N VAL A 53 7.72 11.09 3.00
CA VAL A 53 8.05 9.67 2.80
C VAL A 53 6.82 8.80 2.99
N SER A 54 6.78 7.63 2.34
CA SER A 54 5.73 6.63 2.55
C SER A 54 6.28 5.44 3.32
N ASN A 55 5.54 4.97 4.33
CA ASN A 55 5.85 3.74 5.07
C ASN A 55 5.18 2.50 4.44
N ALA A 56 4.84 2.56 3.15
CA ALA A 56 4.17 1.50 2.40
C ALA A 56 2.84 1.03 3.04
N SER A 57 2.47 -0.24 2.82
CA SER A 57 1.32 -0.91 3.46
C SER A 57 1.77 -1.94 4.51
N CYS A 58 0.84 -2.39 5.35
CA CYS A 58 1.07 -3.49 6.28
C CYS A 58 1.56 -4.77 5.58
N THR A 59 0.93 -5.13 4.46
CA THR A 59 1.30 -6.32 3.68
C THR A 59 2.69 -6.18 3.05
N THR A 60 3.04 -4.99 2.55
CA THR A 60 4.37 -4.74 1.98
C THR A 60 5.45 -4.88 3.06
N ASN A 61 5.21 -4.32 4.25
CA ASN A 61 6.14 -4.46 5.38
C ASN A 61 6.29 -5.92 5.87
N CYS A 62 5.24 -6.74 5.75
CA CYS A 62 5.31 -8.16 6.07
C CYS A 62 6.14 -8.94 5.02
N LEU A 63 5.91 -8.67 3.72
CA LEU A 63 6.54 -9.43 2.64
C LEU A 63 7.98 -9.01 2.36
N ALA A 64 8.30 -7.73 2.43
CA ALA A 64 9.56 -7.19 1.96
C ALA A 64 10.81 -7.76 2.66
N PRO A 65 10.83 -7.99 3.98
CA PRO A 65 11.98 -8.62 4.64
C PRO A 65 12.23 -10.05 4.15
N ILE A 66 11.16 -10.82 3.94
CA ILE A 66 11.25 -12.20 3.43
C ILE A 66 11.78 -12.18 2.00
N ALA A 67 11.21 -11.33 1.14
CA ALA A 67 11.65 -11.17 -0.24
C ALA A 67 13.11 -10.72 -0.33
N LYS A 68 13.55 -9.79 0.55
CA LYS A 68 14.94 -9.33 0.62
C LYS A 68 15.90 -10.46 0.95
N VAL A 69 15.62 -11.24 2.00
CA VAL A 69 16.49 -12.36 2.40
C VAL A 69 16.60 -13.39 1.28
N ILE A 70 15.49 -13.71 0.62
CA ILE A 70 15.51 -14.69 -0.48
C ILE A 70 16.30 -14.14 -1.68
N ASN A 71 16.03 -12.88 -2.06
CA ASN A 71 16.70 -12.24 -3.18
C ASN A 71 18.22 -12.14 -2.98
N ASP A 72 18.65 -11.71 -1.80
CA ASP A 72 20.07 -11.46 -1.51
C ASP A 72 20.89 -12.77 -1.44
N ASN A 73 20.28 -13.89 -1.06
CA ASN A 73 20.98 -15.17 -0.89
C ASN A 73 20.80 -16.15 -2.06
N PHE A 74 19.63 -16.14 -2.71
CA PHE A 74 19.26 -17.18 -3.69
C PHE A 74 18.84 -16.59 -5.05
N GLY A 75 18.53 -15.29 -5.10
CA GLY A 75 17.93 -14.64 -6.26
C GLY A 75 16.43 -14.94 -6.40
N LEU A 76 15.67 -13.96 -6.87
CA LEU A 76 14.25 -14.10 -7.21
C LEU A 76 14.04 -13.82 -8.70
N ALA A 77 13.48 -14.78 -9.44
CA ALA A 77 13.10 -14.59 -10.84
C ALA A 77 11.64 -14.12 -10.97
N GLU A 78 10.73 -14.80 -10.28
CA GLU A 78 9.31 -14.46 -10.22
C GLU A 78 8.71 -14.90 -8.87
N GLY A 79 7.57 -14.33 -8.49
CA GLY A 79 6.90 -14.65 -7.23
C GLY A 79 5.44 -14.26 -7.22
N LEU A 80 4.59 -15.17 -6.74
CA LEU A 80 3.18 -14.92 -6.49
C LEU A 80 2.92 -14.99 -4.99
N MET A 81 2.24 -13.99 -4.45
CA MET A 81 1.90 -13.91 -3.03
C MET A 81 0.40 -13.80 -2.86
N THR A 82 -0.12 -14.50 -1.85
CA THR A 82 -1.50 -14.35 -1.38
C THR A 82 -1.46 -14.01 0.10
N THR A 83 -2.19 -12.97 0.50
CA THR A 83 -2.35 -12.59 1.91
C THR A 83 -3.76 -12.95 2.37
N ILE A 84 -3.86 -13.67 3.47
CA ILE A 84 -5.11 -13.77 4.22
C ILE A 84 -5.11 -12.62 5.21
N HIS A 85 -5.97 -11.63 4.97
CA HIS A 85 -5.95 -10.36 5.70
C HIS A 85 -7.20 -10.22 6.58
N ALA A 86 -7.03 -9.68 7.78
CA ALA A 86 -8.14 -9.33 8.66
C ALA A 86 -8.99 -8.21 8.04
N MET A 87 -10.26 -8.11 8.44
CA MET A 87 -11.12 -7.03 7.95
C MET A 87 -10.60 -5.65 8.39
N THR A 88 -10.78 -4.64 7.55
CA THR A 88 -10.37 -3.26 7.83
C THR A 88 -11.56 -2.31 7.80
N ALA A 89 -11.37 -1.06 8.25
CA ALA A 89 -12.43 -0.05 8.32
C ALA A 89 -13.08 0.30 6.97
N THR A 90 -12.44 -0.03 5.84
CA THR A 90 -13.03 0.18 4.50
C THR A 90 -14.03 -0.91 4.11
N GLN A 91 -14.11 -2.01 4.86
CA GLN A 91 -15.08 -3.07 4.62
C GLN A 91 -16.31 -2.86 5.52
N PRO A 92 -17.52 -2.80 4.94
CA PRO A 92 -18.73 -2.56 5.72
C PRO A 92 -19.07 -3.78 6.57
N THR A 93 -19.75 -3.56 7.69
CA THR A 93 -20.20 -4.62 8.60
C THR A 93 -21.37 -5.41 8.04
N VAL A 94 -22.20 -4.77 7.22
CA VAL A 94 -23.36 -5.32 6.52
C VAL A 94 -23.25 -5.01 5.03
N ASP A 95 -24.01 -5.71 4.20
CA ASP A 95 -24.01 -5.44 2.76
C ASP A 95 -24.51 -4.01 2.49
N GLY A 96 -23.79 -3.28 1.64
CA GLY A 96 -24.09 -1.90 1.32
C GLY A 96 -23.35 -1.42 0.07
N PRO A 97 -23.72 -0.25 -0.47
CA PRO A 97 -23.04 0.32 -1.62
C PRO A 97 -21.60 0.68 -1.26
N ILE A 98 -20.66 0.33 -2.15
CA ILE A 98 -19.23 0.63 -2.01
C ILE A 98 -18.66 1.03 -3.37
N ASP A 99 -17.57 1.80 -3.34
CA ASP A 99 -16.90 2.35 -4.51
C ASP A 99 -15.98 1.36 -5.24
N THR A 100 -15.87 0.11 -4.75
CA THR A 100 -15.01 -0.89 -5.39
C THR A 100 -15.77 -1.72 -6.43
N PRO A 101 -15.18 -2.00 -7.61
CA PRO A 101 -15.83 -2.76 -8.69
C PRO A 101 -16.03 -4.24 -8.36
N ARG A 102 -15.45 -4.75 -7.27
CA ARG A 102 -15.71 -6.10 -6.76
C ARG A 102 -16.83 -6.04 -5.72
N PRO A 103 -17.83 -6.94 -5.77
CA PRO A 103 -18.83 -7.02 -4.73
C PRO A 103 -18.17 -7.51 -3.43
N ILE A 104 -17.89 -6.58 -2.51
CA ILE A 104 -17.47 -6.90 -1.14
C ILE A 104 -18.75 -7.01 -0.31
N ARG A 105 -18.92 -8.15 0.35
CA ARG A 105 -20.02 -8.40 1.28
C ARG A 105 -19.64 -7.97 2.69
N ALA A 106 -20.60 -8.06 3.61
CA ALA A 106 -20.42 -7.92 5.05
C ALA A 106 -19.09 -8.56 5.53
N GLY A 107 -18.12 -7.71 5.89
CA GLY A 107 -16.75 -8.13 6.20
C GLY A 107 -16.62 -9.00 7.45
N ILE A 108 -17.61 -8.95 8.35
CA ILE A 108 -17.68 -9.76 9.57
C ILE A 108 -17.93 -11.24 9.22
N LEU A 109 -18.74 -11.51 8.21
CA LEU A 109 -19.14 -12.87 7.83
C LEU A 109 -18.32 -13.41 6.66
N HIS A 110 -17.84 -12.53 5.77
CA HIS A 110 -17.10 -12.93 4.58
C HIS A 110 -16.00 -11.92 4.22
N SER A 111 -14.74 -12.29 4.47
CA SER A 111 -13.57 -11.46 4.12
C SER A 111 -12.89 -11.86 2.80
N THR A 112 -13.47 -12.80 2.05
CA THR A 112 -12.88 -13.28 0.79
C THR A 112 -13.02 -12.24 -0.33
N ILE A 113 -11.91 -11.62 -0.72
CA ILE A 113 -11.81 -10.86 -1.95
C ILE A 113 -11.32 -11.81 -3.04
N ARG A 114 -12.22 -12.27 -3.92
CA ARG A 114 -11.80 -13.04 -5.11
C ARG A 114 -10.96 -12.13 -6.00
N LEU A 115 -9.71 -12.51 -6.24
CA LEU A 115 -8.90 -11.90 -7.28
C LEU A 115 -9.63 -12.08 -8.60
N ALA A 116 -9.94 -10.98 -9.29
CA ALA A 116 -10.41 -11.03 -10.67
C ALA A 116 -9.29 -11.72 -11.47
N GLN A 117 -9.60 -12.86 -12.09
CA GLN A 117 -8.67 -13.43 -13.06
C GLN A 117 -8.54 -12.42 -14.22
N PRO A 118 -7.32 -12.03 -14.61
CA PRO A 118 -7.15 -11.21 -15.80
C PRO A 118 -7.54 -12.05 -17.02
N GLY A 119 -8.48 -11.56 -17.84
CA GLY A 119 -8.79 -12.13 -19.15
C GLY A 119 -10.16 -12.80 -19.25
N ARG A 120 -11.23 -11.99 -19.29
CA ARG A 120 -12.37 -12.28 -20.17
C ARG A 120 -12.56 -11.02 -21.00
N ASN A 121 -12.10 -11.09 -22.25
CA ASN A 121 -12.08 -10.01 -23.22
C ASN A 121 -13.46 -9.35 -23.33
N GLN A 122 -13.51 -8.03 -23.19
CA GLN A 122 -14.55 -7.21 -23.80
C GLN A 122 -13.98 -6.73 -25.13
N GLU A 123 -14.23 -7.51 -26.18
CA GLU A 123 -14.40 -6.97 -27.53
C GLU A 123 -15.91 -6.79 -27.73
N GLU A 124 -16.27 -5.65 -28.31
CA GLU A 124 -17.61 -5.05 -28.57
C GLU A 124 -18.37 -4.45 -27.39
#